data_AF-A0A023JIG7-F1
#
_entry.id   AF-A0A023JIG7-F1
#
_cell.length_a   1.000
_cell.length_b   1.000
_cell.length_c   1.000
_cell.angle_alpha   90.00
_cell.angle_beta   90.00
_cell.angle_gamma   90.00
#
_symmetry.space_group_name_H-M   'P 1'
#
loop_
_entity.id
_entity.type
_entity.pdbx_description
1 polymer ?
#
loop_
_entity_poly.entity_id
_entity_poly.type
_entity_poly.pdbx_seq_one_letter_code
_entity_poly.pdbx_strand_id
1 'polypeptide(L)'
;ARSFADIGDIIRGKDLYIRNKKKDKLEENLKTIFEKIHSGLTKNGAKDHYEGDAPYYYQLREDWWEANRETIWRALTCHAPESAKYKVIGADGSITESAMGKCAKVTGVPTNFDYVPQY
;
A
#
# COMPACT_ATOMS: atom_id res chain seq x y z
N ALA A 1 10.52 -1.10 4.08
CA ALA A 1 9.78 0.17 4.24
C ALA A 1 9.74 0.97 2.95
N ARG A 2 10.87 1.36 2.35
CA ARG A 2 10.87 2.07 1.05
C ARG A 2 10.15 1.30 -0.06
N SER A 3 10.54 0.05 -0.30
CA SER A 3 9.83 -0.82 -1.26
C SER A 3 8.36 -1.07 -0.92
N PHE A 4 7.97 -0.98 0.35
CA PHE A 4 6.56 -1.11 0.75
C PHE A 4 5.77 0.13 0.32
N ALA A 5 6.32 1.32 0.54
CA ALA A 5 5.76 2.58 0.07
C ALA A 5 5.68 2.61 -1.46
N ASP A 6 6.76 2.21 -2.16
CA ASP A 6 6.77 2.14 -3.63
C ASP A 6 5.68 1.21 -4.18
N ILE A 7 5.50 0.02 -3.57
CA ILE A 7 4.40 -0.89 -3.93
C ILE A 7 3.04 -0.22 -3.68
N GLY A 8 2.88 0.46 -2.54
CA GLY A 8 1.67 1.22 -2.24
C GLY A 8 1.37 2.30 -3.27
N ASP A 9 2.38 3.06 -3.69
CA ASP A 9 2.25 4.09 -4.71
C ASP A 9 1.93 3.52 -6.09
N ILE A 10 2.47 2.35 -6.45
CA ILE A 10 2.11 1.63 -7.68
C ILE A 10 0.63 1.23 -7.65
N ILE A 11 0.18 0.56 -6.58
CA ILE A 11 -1.22 0.10 -6.46
C ILE A 11 -2.18 1.28 -6.49
N ARG A 12 -1.85 2.37 -5.81
CA ARG A 12 -2.68 3.58 -5.70
C ARG A 12 -2.59 4.52 -6.90
N GLY A 13 -1.73 4.21 -7.88
CA GLY A 13 -1.54 5.05 -9.06
C GLY A 13 -0.83 6.39 -8.78
N LYS A 14 -0.09 6.47 -7.67
CA LYS A 14 0.71 7.63 -7.25
C LYS A 14 2.18 7.56 -7.65
N ASP A 15 2.65 6.39 -8.11
CA ASP A 15 4.05 6.18 -8.50
C ASP A 15 4.48 7.12 -9.64
N LEU A 16 5.55 7.88 -9.40
CA LEU A 16 6.11 8.89 -10.30
C LEU A 16 7.15 8.33 -11.28
N TYR A 17 7.42 7.02 -11.29
CA TYR A 17 8.39 6.44 -12.22
C TYR A 17 7.88 6.52 -13.67
N ILE A 18 8.23 7.59 -14.38
CA ILE A 18 7.80 7.87 -15.75
C ILE A 18 8.96 7.47 -16.67
N ARG A 19 8.81 6.40 -17.49
CA ARG A 19 9.53 6.12 -18.77
C ARG A 19 9.66 4.61 -19.09
N ASN A 20 8.56 3.84 -19.18
CA ASN A 20 8.60 2.55 -19.87
C ASN A 20 7.21 2.04 -20.30
N LYS A 21 7.09 1.44 -21.50
CA LYS A 21 5.88 0.74 -21.98
C LYS A 21 5.38 -0.34 -21.02
N LYS A 22 6.28 -0.90 -20.19
CA LYS A 22 5.93 -1.88 -19.15
C LYS A 22 5.04 -1.30 -18.05
N LYS A 23 5.19 -0.01 -17.73
CA LYS A 23 4.36 0.67 -16.73
C LYS A 23 2.94 0.89 -17.25
N ASP A 24 2.79 1.29 -18.50
CA ASP A 24 1.46 1.52 -19.10
C ASP A 24 0.63 0.24 -19.05
N LYS A 25 1.25 -0.92 -19.38
CA LYS A 25 0.60 -2.23 -19.28
C LYS A 25 0.24 -2.59 -17.83
N LEU A 26 1.10 -2.27 -16.87
CA LEU A 26 0.82 -2.51 -15.46
C LEU A 26 -0.38 -1.68 -14.99
N GLU A 27 -0.41 -0.40 -15.32
CA GLU A 27 -1.49 0.51 -14.93
C GLU A 27 -2.81 0.14 -15.62
N GLU A 28 -2.77 -0.27 -16.89
CA GLU A 28 -3.94 -0.81 -17.59
C GLU A 28 -4.49 -2.07 -16.90
N ASN A 29 -3.62 -3.02 -16.52
CA ASN A 29 -4.03 -4.20 -15.78
C ASN A 29 -4.65 -3.84 -14.42
N LEU A 30 -4.06 -2.88 -13.69
CA LEU A 30 -4.59 -2.42 -12.41
C LEU A 30 -5.98 -1.79 -12.60
N LYS A 31 -6.18 -0.96 -13.62
CA LYS A 31 -7.51 -0.42 -13.94
C LYS A 31 -8.52 -1.52 -14.19
N THR A 32 -8.20 -2.52 -15.01
CA THR A 32 -9.10 -3.65 -15.28
C THR A 32 -9.40 -4.47 -14.01
N ILE A 33 -8.43 -4.64 -13.11
CA ILE A 33 -8.65 -5.33 -11.83
C ILE A 33 -9.61 -4.53 -10.96
N PHE A 34 -9.36 -3.23 -10.80
CA PHE A 34 -10.18 -2.36 -9.95
C PHE A 34 -11.58 -2.11 -10.52
N GLU A 35 -11.75 -2.09 -11.84
CA GLU A 35 -13.05 -2.10 -12.51
C GLU A 35 -13.87 -3.35 -12.14
N LYS A 36 -13.23 -4.54 -12.15
CA LYS A 36 -13.88 -5.78 -11.73
C LYS A 36 -14.22 -5.80 -10.25
N ILE A 37 -13.32 -5.28 -9.41
CA ILE A 37 -13.57 -5.13 -7.96
C ILE A 37 -14.77 -4.21 -7.74
N HIS A 38 -14.79 -3.02 -8.34
CA HIS A 38 -15.88 -2.04 -8.26
C HIS A 38 -17.21 -2.65 -8.70
N SER A 39 -17.23 -3.36 -9.82
CA SER A 39 -18.41 -4.06 -10.33
C SER A 39 -18.94 -5.12 -9.37
N GLY A 40 -18.07 -5.72 -8.56
CA GLY A 40 -18.40 -6.71 -7.54
C GLY A 40 -18.89 -6.14 -6.20
N LEU A 41 -18.88 -4.82 -5.98
CA LEU A 41 -19.30 -4.16 -4.74
C LEU A 41 -20.83 -4.08 -4.59
N THR A 42 -21.51 -5.23 -4.61
CA THR A 42 -22.98 -5.31 -4.64
C THR A 42 -23.68 -5.14 -3.30
N LYS A 43 -22.94 -5.09 -2.19
CA LYS A 43 -23.51 -5.02 -0.83
C LYS A 43 -23.62 -3.57 -0.35
N ASN A 44 -24.75 -3.24 0.28
CA ASN A 44 -24.95 -2.01 1.07
C ASN A 44 -24.63 -0.70 0.34
N GLY A 45 -24.82 -0.62 -0.98
CA GLY A 45 -24.49 0.59 -1.75
C GLY A 45 -22.98 0.90 -1.81
N ALA A 46 -22.11 -0.08 -1.51
CA ALA A 46 -20.66 0.13 -1.52
C ALA A 46 -20.14 0.55 -2.91
N LYS A 47 -20.81 0.12 -3.99
CA LYS A 47 -20.49 0.56 -5.34
C LYS A 47 -20.74 2.06 -5.53
N ASP A 48 -21.84 2.57 -4.99
CA ASP A 48 -22.31 3.95 -5.11
C ASP A 48 -21.34 4.93 -4.45
N HIS A 49 -20.66 4.49 -3.38
CA HIS A 49 -19.58 5.23 -2.72
C HIS A 49 -18.45 5.62 -3.70
N TYR A 50 -18.23 4.84 -4.76
CA TYR A 50 -17.15 5.02 -5.74
C TYR A 50 -17.65 5.35 -7.15
N GLU A 51 -18.91 5.78 -7.34
CA GLU A 51 -19.47 6.05 -8.68
C GLU A 51 -18.67 7.07 -9.50
N GLY A 52 -18.09 8.09 -8.84
CA GLY A 52 -17.27 9.12 -9.47
C GLY A 52 -15.78 8.77 -9.63
N ASP A 53 -15.38 7.56 -9.27
CA ASP A 53 -13.96 7.18 -9.18
C ASP A 53 -13.42 6.59 -10.50
N ALA A 54 -14.30 6.18 -11.40
CA ALA A 54 -13.93 5.68 -12.72
C ALA A 54 -13.27 6.76 -13.60
N PRO A 55 -12.37 6.38 -14.53
CA PRO A 55 -11.90 5.01 -14.82
C PRO A 55 -10.65 4.59 -14.02
N TYR A 56 -10.19 5.43 -13.09
CA TYR A 56 -8.90 5.23 -12.42
C TYR A 56 -9.04 4.54 -11.05
N TYR A 57 -10.20 4.67 -10.43
CA TYR A 57 -10.56 4.06 -9.16
C TYR A 57 -9.62 4.47 -8.03
N TYR A 58 -9.24 5.74 -7.96
CA TYR A 58 -8.24 6.22 -7.00
C TYR A 58 -8.70 6.05 -5.56
N GLN A 59 -9.94 6.43 -5.23
CA GLN A 59 -10.48 6.27 -3.87
C GLN A 59 -10.56 4.80 -3.48
N LEU A 60 -11.09 3.96 -4.38
CA LEU A 60 -11.16 2.51 -4.16
C LEU A 60 -9.77 1.88 -3.99
N ARG A 61 -8.77 2.35 -4.74
CA ARG A 61 -7.37 1.89 -4.62
C ARG A 61 -6.73 2.28 -3.29
N GLU A 62 -6.98 3.50 -2.80
CA GLU A 62 -6.51 3.96 -1.49
C GLU A 62 -7.12 3.11 -0.37
N ASP A 63 -8.44 2.93 -0.38
CA ASP A 63 -9.15 2.15 0.66
C ASP A 63 -8.76 0.68 0.60
N TRP A 64 -8.58 0.14 -0.61
CA TRP A 64 -8.06 -1.22 -0.78
C TRP A 64 -6.65 -1.36 -0.22
N TRP A 65 -5.77 -0.37 -0.44
CA TRP A 65 -4.43 -0.39 0.16
C TRP A 65 -4.52 -0.38 1.68
N GLU A 66 -5.28 0.54 2.29
CA GLU A 66 -5.41 0.62 3.75
C GLU A 66 -5.96 -0.68 4.35
N ALA A 67 -6.96 -1.30 3.71
CA ALA A 67 -7.53 -2.57 4.16
C ALA A 67 -6.53 -3.75 4.09
N ASN A 68 -5.53 -3.71 3.20
CA ASN A 68 -4.65 -4.84 2.91
C ASN A 68 -3.18 -4.63 3.31
N ARG A 69 -2.78 -3.40 3.65
CA ARG A 69 -1.37 -3.01 3.88
C ARG A 69 -0.67 -3.85 4.96
N GLU A 70 -1.39 -4.27 6.00
CA GLU A 70 -0.85 -5.16 7.03
C GLU A 70 -0.49 -6.55 6.48
N THR A 71 -1.37 -7.14 5.67
CA THR A 71 -1.13 -8.43 5.03
C THR A 71 0.04 -8.35 4.05
N ILE A 72 0.12 -7.25 3.30
CA ILE A 72 1.22 -6.99 2.36
C ILE A 72 2.54 -6.82 3.11
N TRP A 73 2.56 -6.10 4.23
CA TRP A 73 3.76 -5.96 5.06
C TRP A 73 4.25 -7.31 5.58
N ARG A 74 3.34 -8.13 6.10
CA ARG A 74 3.67 -9.48 6.59
C ARG A 74 4.28 -10.35 5.50
N ALA A 75 3.77 -10.28 4.28
CA ALA A 75 4.34 -10.99 3.14
C ALA A 75 5.74 -10.46 2.79
N LEU A 76 5.91 -9.14 2.76
CA LEU A 76 7.19 -8.49 2.46
C LEU A 76 8.29 -8.86 3.47
N THR A 77 7.93 -8.97 4.75
CA THR A 77 8.90 -9.27 5.81
C THR A 77 9.05 -10.76 6.13
N CYS A 78 8.39 -11.65 5.36
CA CYS A 78 8.41 -13.09 5.60
C CYS A 78 9.84 -13.67 5.72
N HIS A 79 10.76 -13.16 4.89
CA HIS A 79 12.17 -13.58 4.85
C HIS A 79 13.14 -12.58 5.49
N ALA A 80 12.64 -11.60 6.24
CA ALA A 80 13.52 -10.73 7.01
C ALA A 80 14.27 -11.56 8.08
N PRO A 81 15.50 -11.19 8.46
CA PRO A 81 16.22 -11.87 9.54
C PRO A 81 15.43 -11.85 10.85
N GLU A 82 15.49 -12.92 11.63
CA GLU A 82 14.73 -13.05 12.89
C GLU A 82 15.01 -11.88 13.85
N SER A 83 16.26 -11.44 13.96
CA SER A 83 16.66 -10.33 14.83
C SER A 83 16.43 -8.94 14.23
N ALA A 84 15.98 -8.83 12.98
CA ALA A 84 15.82 -7.54 12.33
C ALA A 84 14.66 -6.75 12.96
N LYS A 85 14.91 -5.46 13.22
CA LYS A 85 13.95 -4.53 13.82
C LYS A 85 13.76 -3.32 12.90
N TYR A 86 12.52 -2.88 12.77
CA TYR A 86 12.25 -1.58 12.14
C TYR A 86 12.40 -0.49 13.20
N LYS A 87 13.16 0.57 12.89
CA LYS A 87 13.42 1.68 13.81
C LYS A 87 12.76 2.96 13.31
N VAL A 88 12.08 3.66 14.22
CA VAL A 88 11.53 5.01 14.01
C VAL A 88 12.29 5.97 14.91
N ILE A 89 12.80 7.05 14.34
CA ILE A 89 13.44 8.14 15.08
C ILE A 89 12.40 9.25 15.24
N GLY A 90 12.04 9.54 16.48
CA GLY A 90 11.14 10.64 16.85
C GLY A 90 11.81 12.00 16.65
N ALA A 91 11.00 13.05 16.59
CA ALA A 91 11.50 14.43 16.46
C ALA A 91 12.36 14.88 17.65
N ASP A 92 12.17 14.25 18.82
CA ASP A 92 12.95 14.42 20.04
C ASP A 92 14.23 13.57 20.07
N GLY A 93 14.51 12.81 19.01
CA GLY A 93 15.64 11.89 18.92
C GLY A 93 15.40 10.52 19.58
N SER A 94 14.21 10.27 20.14
CA SER A 94 13.88 8.96 20.69
C SER A 94 13.85 7.89 19.60
N ILE A 95 14.30 6.67 19.92
CA ILE A 95 14.28 5.54 18.98
C ILE A 95 13.23 4.55 19.46
N THR A 96 12.23 4.29 18.61
CA THR A 96 11.25 3.23 18.82
C THR A 96 11.53 2.08 17.86
N GLU A 97 11.53 0.85 18.37
CA GLU A 97 11.72 -0.35 17.56
C GLU A 97 10.41 -1.15 17.39
N SER A 98 10.33 -1.92 16.31
CA SER A 98 9.25 -2.87 16.12
C SER A 98 9.22 -3.91 17.24
N ALA A 99 8.04 -4.21 17.79
CA ALA A 99 7.91 -5.08 18.96
C ALA A 99 8.45 -6.49 18.69
N MET A 100 8.25 -7.03 17.48
CA MET A 100 8.69 -8.37 17.10
C MET A 100 9.94 -8.30 16.21
N GLY A 101 10.61 -9.44 16.07
CA GLY A 101 11.65 -9.66 15.07
C GLY A 101 11.12 -9.53 13.64
N LYS A 102 11.97 -9.76 12.63
CA LYS A 102 11.59 -9.66 11.21
C LYS A 102 10.92 -8.34 10.82
N CYS A 103 11.30 -7.23 11.45
CA CYS A 103 10.68 -5.93 11.18
C CYS A 103 9.15 -5.93 11.38
N ALA A 104 8.61 -6.76 12.28
CA ALA A 104 7.16 -6.92 12.48
C ALA A 104 6.66 -6.28 13.80
N LYS A 105 5.37 -5.93 13.83
CA LYS A 105 4.62 -5.58 15.04
C LYS A 105 3.69 -6.73 15.43
N VAL A 106 3.20 -6.71 16.67
CA VAL A 106 2.12 -7.60 17.13
C VAL A 106 0.85 -7.37 16.32
N THR A 107 0.57 -6.10 15.98
CA THR A 107 -0.52 -5.69 15.09
C THR A 107 -0.07 -4.53 14.20
N GLY A 108 -0.56 -4.52 12.96
CA GLY A 108 -0.34 -3.44 12.01
C GLY A 108 1.08 -3.32 11.45
N VAL A 109 1.33 -2.21 10.76
CA VAL A 109 2.60 -1.92 10.06
C VAL A 109 3.46 -0.98 10.92
N PRO A 110 4.78 -1.20 11.05
CA PRO A 110 5.66 -0.34 11.84
C PRO A 110 6.07 0.97 11.15
N THR A 111 5.67 1.19 9.91
CA THR A 111 5.99 2.37 9.10
C THR A 111 4.73 3.03 8.54
N ASN A 112 4.83 4.33 8.29
CA ASN A 112 3.83 5.14 7.56
C ASN A 112 4.46 5.74 6.30
N PHE A 113 5.58 5.22 5.80
CA PHE A 113 6.22 5.72 4.58
C PHE A 113 5.31 5.61 3.36
N ASP A 114 4.36 4.68 3.35
CA ASP A 114 3.29 4.60 2.35
C ASP A 114 2.30 5.77 2.44
N TYR A 115 2.40 6.66 3.43
CA TYR A 115 1.62 7.91 3.50
C TYR A 115 2.50 9.16 3.37
N VAL A 116 3.78 8.98 3.06
CA VAL A 116 4.71 10.08 2.74
C VAL A 116 4.74 10.24 1.22
N PRO A 117 4.61 11.46 0.68
CA PRO A 117 4.76 11.69 -0.76
C PRO A 117 6.09 11.13 -1.28
N GLN A 118 6.09 10.57 -2.49
CA GLN A 118 7.24 9.84 -3.04
C GLN A 118 8.49 10.73 -3.32
N TYR A 119 8.31 12.05 -3.46
CA TYR A 119 9.36 13.01 -3.88
C TYR A 119 10.26 13.50 -2.74
#